data_AF-C0PID4-F1
#
_entry.id   AF-C0PID4-F1
#
_cell.length_a   1.000
_cell.length_b   1.000
_cell.length_c   1.000
_cell.angle_alpha   90.00
_cell.angle_beta   90.00
_cell.angle_gamma   90.00
#
_symmetry.space_group_name_H-M   'P 1'
#
loop_
_entity.id
_entity.type
_entity.pdbx_description
1 polymer ?
#
loop_
_entity_poly.entity_id
_entity_poly.type
_entity_poly.pdbx_seq_one_letter_code
_entity_poly.pdbx_strand_id
1 'polypeptide(L)'
;MRDLAMDVLTWDRFYLSGRLQKPVHVLVDNWDIRKVNSINLEMATSASLLLLPAEFTEYDLYAQICSLSYMGDLRMLFAEDKDKVKKIVEGSFQSFQLMYSPLLQEYIAEGLLKTSSHGQYKTFRQDCGPCTTNELFSVLPWTIQSQMQGRHTLHGKEVPPRTVVSSKEMAANCVRRALRHRVMVSSVRQAVCGLLASGGAVAAQYLGKKMAKAWRSRVP
;
A
#
# COMPACT_ATOMS: atom_id res chain seq x y z
N MET A 1 -4.61 -21.16 -0.25
CA MET A 1 -3.90 -20.46 0.85
C MET A 1 -2.49 -20.01 0.46
N ARG A 2 -1.69 -20.84 -0.24
CA ARG A 2 -0.30 -20.49 -0.65
C ARG A 2 -0.22 -19.16 -1.42
N ASP A 3 -1.07 -18.97 -2.43
CA ASP A 3 -1.06 -17.73 -3.24
C ASP A 3 -1.43 -16.48 -2.44
N LEU A 4 -2.30 -16.60 -1.44
CA LEU A 4 -2.67 -15.50 -0.55
C LEU A 4 -1.50 -15.12 0.35
N ALA A 5 -0.94 -16.09 1.09
CA ALA A 5 0.16 -15.84 2.00
C ALA A 5 1.39 -15.30 1.26
N MET A 6 1.69 -15.86 0.08
CA MET A 6 2.78 -15.36 -0.76
C MET A 6 2.55 -13.91 -1.18
N ASP A 7 1.37 -13.54 -1.68
CA ASP A 7 1.12 -12.15 -2.09
C ASP A 7 1.14 -11.18 -0.88
N VAL A 8 0.63 -11.60 0.28
CA VAL A 8 0.60 -10.82 1.51
C VAL A 8 2.01 -10.56 2.06
N LEU A 9 2.89 -11.55 2.04
CA LEU A 9 4.26 -11.45 2.56
C LEU A 9 5.25 -10.83 1.57
N THR A 10 5.04 -11.02 0.27
CA THR A 10 6.02 -10.63 -0.76
C THR A 10 5.57 -9.45 -1.60
N TRP A 11 4.29 -9.07 -1.57
CA TRP A 11 3.77 -8.01 -2.43
C TRP A 11 4.01 -8.24 -3.92
N ASP A 12 4.19 -9.48 -4.37
CA ASP A 12 4.58 -9.75 -5.75
C ASP A 12 3.52 -9.28 -6.77
N ARG A 13 2.26 -9.66 -6.54
CA ARG A 13 1.11 -9.21 -7.34
C ARG A 13 0.45 -7.97 -6.75
N PHE A 14 0.66 -7.72 -5.46
CA PHE A 14 0.12 -6.62 -4.68
C PHE A 14 -1.41 -6.45 -4.82
N TYR A 15 -2.12 -7.55 -5.03
CA TYR A 15 -3.56 -7.52 -5.28
C TYR A 15 -4.34 -7.86 -4.01
N LEU A 16 -4.03 -9.03 -3.43
CA LEU A 16 -4.65 -9.51 -2.22
C LEU A 16 -4.09 -8.75 -1.01
N SER A 17 -2.77 -8.51 -0.99
CA SER A 17 -2.12 -7.72 0.05
C SER A 17 -2.75 -6.32 0.16
N GLY A 18 -2.89 -5.62 -0.98
CA GLY A 18 -3.51 -4.31 -1.06
C GLY A 18 -4.99 -4.29 -0.66
N ARG A 19 -5.71 -5.42 -0.76
CA ARG A 19 -7.09 -5.54 -0.24
C ARG A 19 -7.13 -5.70 1.27
N LEU A 20 -6.20 -6.48 1.83
CA LEU A 20 -6.12 -6.80 3.26
C LEU A 20 -5.44 -5.72 4.12
N GLN A 21 -4.84 -4.71 3.47
CA GLN A 21 -4.41 -3.45 4.11
C GLN A 21 -5.58 -2.50 4.42
N LYS A 22 -6.80 -2.84 3.99
CA LYS A 22 -8.01 -2.04 4.22
C LYS A 22 -9.02 -2.87 4.99
N PRO A 23 -9.98 -2.25 5.69
CA PRO A 23 -11.05 -2.97 6.37
C PRO A 23 -11.74 -4.00 5.48
N VAL A 24 -11.81 -5.23 5.99
CA VAL A 24 -12.49 -6.38 5.40
C VAL A 24 -13.39 -7.02 6.44
N HIS A 25 -14.51 -7.60 5.99
CA HIS A 25 -15.36 -8.41 6.83
C HIS A 25 -14.93 -9.87 6.69
N VAL A 26 -14.33 -10.43 7.75
CA VAL A 26 -13.84 -11.80 7.78
C VAL A 26 -15.00 -12.73 8.14
N LEU A 27 -15.47 -13.52 7.19
CA LEU A 27 -16.55 -14.49 7.39
C LEU A 27 -16.07 -15.77 8.06
N VAL A 28 -14.83 -16.18 7.77
CA VAL A 28 -14.19 -17.37 8.32
C VAL A 28 -12.82 -16.95 8.80
N ASP A 29 -12.61 -17.03 10.12
CA ASP A 29 -11.34 -16.66 10.71
C ASP A 29 -10.30 -17.77 10.56
N ASN A 30 -9.05 -17.37 10.37
CA ASN A 30 -7.92 -18.26 10.31
C ASN A 30 -6.72 -17.56 10.95
N TRP A 31 -6.18 -18.19 11.99
CA TRP A 31 -5.12 -17.60 12.81
C TRP A 31 -3.83 -17.34 11.99
N ASP A 32 -3.46 -18.26 11.08
CA ASP A 32 -2.28 -18.12 10.23
C ASP A 32 -2.41 -16.90 9.32
N ILE A 33 -3.59 -16.71 8.71
CA ILE A 33 -3.86 -15.56 7.84
C ILE A 33 -3.86 -14.25 8.63
N ARG A 34 -4.43 -14.24 9.85
CA ARG A 34 -4.40 -13.08 10.73
C ARG A 34 -2.96 -12.67 11.08
N LYS A 35 -2.11 -13.64 11.44
CA LYS A 35 -0.69 -13.41 11.74
C LYS A 35 0.10 -12.96 10.52
N VAL A 36 -0.12 -13.58 9.36
CA VAL A 36 0.53 -13.15 8.11
C VAL A 36 0.08 -11.74 7.72
N ASN A 37 -1.18 -11.39 7.97
CA ASN A 37 -1.67 -10.06 7.63
C ASN A 37 -1.15 -8.97 8.58
N SER A 38 -0.80 -9.27 9.85
CA SER A 38 -0.19 -8.25 10.73
C SER A 38 1.12 -7.72 10.17
N ILE A 39 1.95 -8.60 9.59
CA ILE A 39 3.18 -8.23 8.87
C ILE A 39 2.84 -7.32 7.67
N ASN A 40 1.76 -7.62 6.95
CA ASN A 40 1.32 -6.79 5.82
C ASN A 40 0.79 -5.41 6.25
N LEU A 41 0.16 -5.29 7.42
CA LEU A 41 -0.22 -3.98 7.98
C LEU A 41 1.02 -3.19 8.39
N GLU A 42 2.01 -3.84 8.98
CA GLU A 42 3.30 -3.25 9.33
C GLU A 42 4.01 -2.72 8.07
N MET A 43 4.24 -3.57 7.07
CA MET A 43 4.86 -3.18 5.79
C MET A 43 4.11 -2.01 5.12
N ALA A 44 2.78 -2.01 5.14
CA ALA A 44 1.98 -0.94 4.56
C ALA A 44 2.11 0.39 5.34
N THR A 45 2.24 0.31 6.66
CA THR A 45 2.48 1.48 7.51
C THR A 45 3.86 2.02 7.25
N SER A 46 4.91 1.19 7.25
CA SER A 46 6.27 1.62 6.95
C SER A 46 6.40 2.24 5.55
N ALA A 47 5.79 1.62 4.54
CA ALA A 47 5.73 2.18 3.19
C ALA A 47 5.03 3.54 3.16
N SER A 48 3.95 3.70 3.91
CA SER A 48 3.20 4.97 3.97
C SER A 48 3.98 6.06 4.70
N LEU A 49 4.64 5.75 5.82
CA LEU A 49 5.49 6.70 6.54
C LEU A 49 6.65 7.21 5.68
N LEU A 50 7.29 6.32 4.92
CA LEU A 50 8.34 6.70 3.96
C LEU A 50 7.82 7.66 2.87
N LEU A 51 6.54 7.55 2.48
CA LEU A 51 5.93 8.39 1.44
C LEU A 51 5.31 9.69 1.98
N LEU A 52 4.93 9.72 3.26
CA LEU A 52 4.32 10.87 3.92
C LEU A 52 5.37 11.93 4.32
N PRO A 53 4.97 13.21 4.42
CA PRO A 53 5.81 14.27 4.97
C PRO A 53 6.15 14.05 6.46
N ALA A 54 7.00 14.92 7.02
CA ALA A 54 7.41 14.84 8.42
C ALA A 54 6.24 15.01 9.41
N GLU A 55 5.23 15.80 9.04
CA GLU A 55 4.00 16.01 9.82
C GLU A 55 2.78 15.68 8.96
N PHE A 56 1.86 14.88 9.50
CA PHE A 56 0.66 14.41 8.78
C PHE A 56 -0.45 14.06 9.78
N THR A 57 -1.69 14.01 9.33
CA THR A 57 -2.83 13.61 10.17
C THR A 57 -3.07 12.10 10.13
N GLU A 58 -3.82 11.58 11.09
CA GLU A 58 -4.31 10.19 11.08
C GLU A 58 -5.10 9.86 9.81
N TYR A 59 -5.88 10.83 9.32
CA TYR A 59 -6.56 10.72 8.04
C TYR A 59 -5.56 10.55 6.87
N ASP A 60 -4.51 11.37 6.82
CA ASP A 60 -3.50 11.30 5.76
C ASP A 60 -2.79 9.94 5.76
N LEU A 61 -2.55 9.37 6.95
CA LEU A 61 -1.98 8.03 7.07
C LEU A 61 -2.89 6.97 6.44
N TYR A 62 -4.17 6.94 6.79
CA TYR A 62 -5.10 5.95 6.24
C TYR A 62 -5.36 6.16 4.75
N ALA A 63 -5.41 7.41 4.30
CA ALA A 63 -5.48 7.76 2.89
C ALA A 63 -4.24 7.26 2.14
N GLN A 64 -3.04 7.46 2.69
CA GLN A 64 -1.80 6.99 2.09
C GLN A 64 -1.77 5.46 2.01
N ILE A 65 -2.08 4.75 3.09
CA ILE A 65 -2.18 3.27 3.13
C ILE A 65 -3.16 2.77 2.08
N CYS A 66 -4.37 3.36 2.03
CA CYS A 66 -5.39 2.98 1.06
C CYS A 66 -4.89 3.23 -0.38
N SER A 67 -4.19 4.34 -0.62
CA SER A 67 -3.68 4.74 -1.93
C SER A 67 -2.61 3.80 -2.49
N LEU A 68 -1.87 3.07 -1.65
CA LEU A 68 -0.82 2.14 -2.11
C LEU A 68 -1.37 1.16 -3.16
N SER A 69 -2.55 0.59 -2.89
CA SER A 69 -3.24 -0.36 -3.76
C SER A 69 -3.80 0.22 -5.06
N TYR A 70 -3.76 1.55 -5.21
CA TYR A 70 -4.21 2.29 -6.37
C TYR A 70 -3.07 2.98 -7.12
N MET A 71 -1.85 2.91 -6.59
CA MET A 71 -0.72 3.63 -7.15
C MET A 71 -0.32 3.05 -8.50
N GLY A 72 -0.62 3.74 -9.60
CA GLY A 72 -0.41 3.19 -10.95
C GLY A 72 -1.52 2.23 -11.43
N ASP A 73 -2.63 2.12 -10.69
CA ASP A 73 -3.78 1.31 -11.09
C ASP A 73 -4.45 1.92 -12.33
N LEU A 74 -4.42 1.17 -13.44
CA LEU A 74 -5.03 1.59 -14.71
C LEU A 74 -6.54 1.82 -14.54
N ARG A 75 -7.20 1.10 -13.61
CA ARG A 75 -8.62 1.26 -13.36
C ARG A 75 -8.93 2.64 -12.77
N MET A 76 -8.03 3.27 -12.02
CA MET A 76 -8.23 4.66 -11.55
C MET A 76 -8.28 5.67 -12.70
N LEU A 77 -7.70 5.35 -13.86
CA LEU A 77 -7.71 6.23 -15.03
C LEU A 77 -9.01 6.13 -15.85
N PHE A 78 -9.74 5.00 -15.80
CA PHE A 78 -10.86 4.78 -16.73
C PHE A 78 -12.11 4.14 -16.11
N ALA A 79 -12.01 3.52 -14.93
CA ALA A 79 -13.03 2.60 -14.41
C ALA A 79 -13.36 2.75 -12.91
N GLU A 80 -12.59 3.53 -12.15
CA GLU A 80 -12.84 3.82 -10.74
C GLU A 80 -13.13 5.31 -10.50
N ASP A 81 -13.71 5.57 -9.33
CA ASP A 81 -14.06 6.90 -8.83
C ASP A 81 -12.78 7.63 -8.38
N LYS A 82 -12.59 8.90 -8.76
CA LYS A 82 -11.40 9.67 -8.35
C LYS A 82 -11.33 9.84 -6.83
N ASP A 83 -12.48 9.95 -6.17
CA ASP A 83 -12.59 10.10 -4.73
C ASP A 83 -12.66 8.75 -4.00
N LYS A 84 -12.34 7.65 -4.69
CA LYS A 84 -12.46 6.29 -4.13
C LYS A 84 -11.70 6.14 -2.81
N VAL A 85 -10.48 6.66 -2.73
CA VAL A 85 -9.65 6.59 -1.52
C VAL A 85 -10.33 7.35 -0.38
N LYS A 86 -10.72 8.61 -0.63
CA LYS A 86 -11.46 9.45 0.34
C LYS A 86 -12.71 8.74 0.86
N LYS A 87 -13.56 8.26 -0.04
CA LYS A 87 -14.82 7.56 0.31
C LYS A 87 -14.59 6.29 1.13
N ILE A 88 -13.51 5.55 0.85
CA ILE A 88 -13.16 4.35 1.63
C ILE A 88 -12.73 4.74 3.05
N VAL A 89 -11.85 5.74 3.18
CA VAL A 89 -11.31 6.15 4.48
C VAL A 89 -12.41 6.76 5.34
N GLU A 90 -13.19 7.71 4.81
CA GLU A 90 -14.29 8.34 5.54
C GLU A 90 -15.37 7.31 5.93
N GLY A 91 -15.73 6.40 5.03
CA GLY A 91 -16.76 5.39 5.26
C GLY A 91 -16.31 4.24 6.19
N SER A 92 -15.03 4.13 6.52
CA SER A 92 -14.50 3.03 7.36
C SER A 92 -13.42 3.49 8.34
N PHE A 93 -13.44 4.77 8.72
CA PHE A 93 -12.38 5.41 9.51
C PHE A 93 -12.11 4.68 10.83
N GLN A 94 -13.16 4.38 11.59
CA GLN A 94 -13.05 3.64 12.87
C GLN A 94 -12.44 2.25 12.69
N SER A 95 -12.76 1.57 11.59
CA SER A 95 -12.17 0.25 11.29
C SER A 95 -10.68 0.36 10.96
N PHE A 96 -10.24 1.42 10.28
CA PHE A 96 -8.81 1.71 10.12
C PHE A 96 -8.15 1.97 11.47
N GLN A 97 -8.78 2.76 12.35
CA GLN A 97 -8.26 2.99 13.70
C GLN A 97 -8.08 1.68 14.47
N LEU A 98 -9.07 0.79 14.47
CA LEU A 98 -8.96 -0.51 15.13
C LEU A 98 -7.84 -1.38 14.54
N MET A 99 -7.67 -1.37 13.21
CA MET A 99 -6.63 -2.15 12.54
C MET A 99 -5.22 -1.67 12.87
N TYR A 100 -5.00 -0.35 12.90
CA TYR A 100 -3.66 0.24 12.96
C TYR A 100 -3.27 0.77 14.35
N SER A 101 -4.23 0.98 15.26
CA SER A 101 -3.95 1.51 16.59
C SER A 101 -2.86 0.72 17.34
N PRO A 102 -2.85 -0.63 17.36
CA PRO A 102 -1.81 -1.37 18.09
C PRO A 102 -0.40 -1.03 17.60
N LEU A 103 -0.20 -1.05 16.28
CA LEU A 103 1.08 -0.74 15.65
C LEU A 103 1.49 0.73 15.85
N LEU A 104 0.53 1.66 15.76
CA LEU A 104 0.81 3.07 15.98
C LEU A 104 1.20 3.37 17.43
N GLN A 105 0.65 2.65 18.41
CA GLN A 105 1.09 2.78 19.80
C GLN A 105 2.52 2.28 20.00
N GLU A 106 2.90 1.18 19.33
CA GLU A 106 4.28 0.65 19.33
C GLU A 106 5.26 1.67 18.75
N TYR A 107 4.97 2.24 17.58
CA TYR A 107 5.81 3.27 16.98
C TYR A 107 5.91 4.56 17.81
N ILE A 108 4.86 4.89 18.57
CA ILE A 108 4.92 6.01 19.53
C ILE A 108 5.82 5.66 20.72
N ALA A 109 5.70 4.45 21.27
CA ALA A 109 6.49 3.99 22.41
C ALA A 109 7.99 3.88 22.06
N GLU A 110 8.32 3.47 20.84
CA GLU A 110 9.69 3.42 20.31
C GLU A 110 10.25 4.80 19.92
N GLY A 111 9.41 5.84 19.92
CA GLY A 111 9.81 7.21 19.57
C GLY A 111 9.90 7.49 18.07
N LEU A 112 9.47 6.55 17.21
CA LEU A 112 9.37 6.74 15.76
C LEU A 112 8.30 7.79 15.38
N LEU A 113 7.23 7.86 16.19
CA LEU A 113 6.15 8.83 16.03
C LEU A 113 5.93 9.63 17.31
N LYS A 114 5.76 10.94 17.16
CA LYS A 114 5.20 11.82 18.19
C LYS A 114 3.77 12.16 17.81
N THR A 115 2.86 12.12 18.77
CA THR A 115 1.46 12.46 18.54
C THR A 115 1.07 13.74 19.25
N SER A 116 0.23 14.53 18.62
CA SER A 116 -0.49 15.64 19.23
C SER A 116 -1.97 15.54 18.88
N SER A 117 -2.82 15.90 19.83
CA SER A 117 -4.28 15.91 19.64
C SER A 117 -4.74 17.35 19.48
N HIS A 118 -4.60 17.89 18.26
CA HIS A 118 -5.12 19.20 17.91
C HIS A 118 -5.99 19.09 16.65
N GLY A 119 -7.27 19.45 16.77
CA GLY A 119 -8.24 19.38 15.68
C GLY A 119 -9.04 18.08 15.63
N GLN A 120 -9.69 17.83 14.48
CA GLN A 120 -10.60 16.71 14.27
C GLN A 120 -9.90 15.34 14.26
N TYR A 121 -8.67 15.30 13.75
CA TYR A 121 -7.86 14.09 13.65
C TYR A 121 -6.59 14.23 14.49
N LYS A 122 -6.05 13.10 14.97
CA LYS A 122 -4.73 13.10 15.60
C LYS A 122 -3.68 13.52 14.58
N THR A 123 -2.70 14.30 15.02
CA THR A 123 -1.55 14.69 14.20
C THR A 123 -0.34 13.89 14.66
N PHE A 124 0.45 13.45 13.68
CA PHE A 124 1.68 12.71 13.88
C PHE A 124 2.86 13.50 13.33
N ARG A 125 3.98 13.42 14.04
CA ARG A 125 5.28 13.87 13.58
C ARG A 125 6.25 12.69 13.62
N GLN A 126 6.79 12.33 12.48
CA GLN A 126 7.72 11.20 12.35
C GLN A 126 9.17 11.68 12.31
N ASP A 127 10.08 10.84 12.78
CA ASP A 127 11.51 11.02 12.51
C ASP A 127 11.82 10.66 11.05
N CYS A 128 12.39 11.61 10.31
CA CYS A 128 12.82 11.43 8.92
C CYS A 128 14.33 11.17 8.79
N GLY A 129 15.01 10.89 9.90
CA GLY A 129 16.44 10.59 9.92
C GLY A 129 16.82 9.34 9.12
N PRO A 130 18.08 9.20 8.68
CA PRO A 130 18.53 8.04 7.90
C PRO A 130 18.40 6.71 8.65
N CYS A 131 18.59 6.68 9.98
CA CYS A 131 18.44 5.46 10.78
C CYS A 131 16.99 4.95 10.74
N THR A 132 16.04 5.80 11.12
CA THR A 132 14.60 5.53 11.07
C THR A 132 14.13 5.18 9.66
N THR A 133 14.66 5.89 8.65
CA THR A 133 14.37 5.58 7.24
C THR A 133 14.83 4.16 6.87
N ASN A 134 16.03 3.76 7.27
CA ASN A 134 16.56 2.42 6.99
C ASN A 134 15.77 1.34 7.73
N GLU A 135 15.39 1.59 8.97
CA GLU A 135 14.54 0.69 9.76
C GLU A 135 13.21 0.45 9.07
N LEU A 136 12.47 1.51 8.74
CA LEU A 136 11.19 1.42 8.02
C LEU A 136 11.34 0.74 6.64
N PHE A 137 12.44 1.02 5.92
CA PHE A 137 12.69 0.40 4.62
C PHE A 137 13.02 -1.09 4.73
N SER A 138 13.70 -1.51 5.80
CA SER A 138 14.10 -2.91 6.04
C SER A 138 12.93 -3.84 6.34
N VAL A 139 11.80 -3.30 6.82
CA VAL A 139 10.55 -4.03 7.05
C VAL A 139 9.86 -4.40 5.72
N LEU A 140 10.05 -3.60 4.67
CA LEU A 140 9.40 -3.82 3.37
C LEU A 140 9.81 -5.16 2.74
N PRO A 141 8.99 -5.78 1.89
CA PRO A 141 9.36 -7.06 1.33
C PRO A 141 10.54 -6.93 0.35
N TRP A 142 11.30 -8.01 0.20
CA TRP A 142 12.49 -8.05 -0.67
C TRP A 142 12.20 -7.59 -2.12
N THR A 143 10.98 -7.82 -2.58
CA THR A 143 10.44 -7.41 -3.88
C THR A 143 10.42 -5.90 -4.10
N ILE A 144 10.41 -5.12 -3.01
CA ILE A 144 10.53 -3.67 -2.99
C ILE A 144 12.00 -3.28 -2.75
N GLN A 145 12.66 -3.89 -1.76
CA GLN A 145 14.04 -3.57 -1.41
C GLN A 145 15.02 -3.77 -2.56
N SER A 146 14.88 -4.87 -3.31
CA SER A 146 15.73 -5.23 -4.45
C SER A 146 15.75 -4.20 -5.57
N GLN A 147 14.79 -3.27 -5.65
CA GLN A 147 14.82 -2.21 -6.67
C GLN A 147 15.91 -1.16 -6.42
N MET A 148 16.44 -1.05 -5.20
CA MET A 148 17.61 -0.21 -4.91
C MET A 148 18.93 -0.90 -5.23
N GLN A 149 18.93 -2.21 -5.38
CA GLN A 149 20.11 -2.95 -5.82
C GLN A 149 20.27 -2.67 -7.32
N GLY A 150 21.11 -1.68 -7.65
CA GLY A 150 21.64 -1.58 -9.01
C GLY A 150 22.21 -2.94 -9.40
N ARG A 151 22.08 -3.32 -10.68
CA ARG A 151 22.72 -4.53 -11.22
C ARG A 151 24.24 -4.35 -11.19
N HIS A 152 24.87 -4.52 -10.03
CA HIS A 152 26.32 -4.57 -9.89
C HIS A 152 26.74 -6.04 -9.82
N THR A 153 27.02 -6.63 -10.98
CA THR A 153 27.86 -7.82 -11.07
C THR A 153 29.29 -7.42 -10.72
N LEU A 154 29.70 -7.64 -9.48
CA LEU A 154 31.10 -7.72 -9.12
C LEU A 154 31.42 -9.16 -8.73
N HIS A 155 32.26 -9.82 -9.52
CA HIS A 155 33.03 -11.00 -9.11
C HIS A 155 32.24 -12.26 -8.70
N GLY A 156 31.17 -12.61 -9.42
CA GLY A 156 30.64 -14.00 -9.44
C GLY A 156 30.11 -14.58 -8.12
N LYS A 157 30.01 -13.78 -7.05
CA LYS A 157 29.39 -14.15 -5.78
C LYS A 157 28.27 -13.16 -5.49
N GLU A 158 27.03 -13.65 -5.51
CA GLU A 158 25.86 -12.91 -5.07
C GLU A 158 25.91 -12.74 -3.55
N VAL A 159 26.52 -11.65 -3.08
CA VAL A 159 26.27 -11.14 -1.73
C VAL A 159 25.33 -9.94 -1.92
N PRO A 160 24.12 -9.95 -1.33
CA PRO A 160 23.23 -8.80 -1.44
C PRO A 160 23.92 -7.63 -0.76
N PRO A 161 24.22 -6.52 -1.46
CA PRO A 161 24.76 -5.35 -0.79
C PRO A 161 23.67 -4.85 0.16
N ARG A 162 23.96 -4.79 1.46
CA ARG A 162 23.12 -4.08 2.43
C ARG A 162 22.94 -2.67 1.88
N THR A 163 21.77 -2.44 1.28
CA THR A 163 21.47 -1.16 0.66
C THR A 163 21.25 -0.18 1.80
N VAL A 164 22.26 0.63 2.10
CA VAL A 164 22.09 1.74 3.02
C VAL A 164 21.30 2.81 2.28
N VAL A 165 20.06 3.02 2.69
CA VAL A 165 19.25 4.13 2.19
C VAL A 165 19.82 5.41 2.79
N SER A 166 20.38 6.25 1.94
CA SER A 166 21.04 7.49 2.38
C SER A 166 20.06 8.60 2.76
N SER A 167 18.82 8.55 2.26
CA SER A 167 17.78 9.56 2.58
C SER A 167 16.35 9.01 2.43
N LYS A 168 15.40 9.67 3.11
CA LYS A 168 13.98 9.34 3.02
C LYS A 168 13.44 9.48 1.60
N GLU A 169 13.89 10.48 0.85
CA GLU A 169 13.48 10.72 -0.53
C GLU A 169 13.89 9.57 -1.45
N MET A 170 15.09 9.01 -1.22
CA MET A 170 15.58 7.86 -1.97
C MET A 170 14.72 6.61 -1.71
N ALA A 171 14.43 6.31 -0.44
CA ALA A 171 13.50 5.23 -0.08
C ALA A 171 12.11 5.46 -0.66
N ALA A 172 11.55 6.67 -0.49
CA ALA A 172 10.23 7.03 -0.99
C ALA A 172 10.13 6.84 -2.52
N ASN A 173 11.16 7.25 -3.27
CA ASN A 173 11.21 7.07 -4.72
C ASN A 173 11.29 5.60 -5.12
N CYS A 174 12.07 4.80 -4.40
CA CYS A 174 12.13 3.35 -4.61
C CYS A 174 10.76 2.70 -4.39
N VAL A 175 10.16 2.94 -3.22
CA VAL A 175 8.83 2.42 -2.85
C VAL A 175 7.79 2.83 -3.90
N ARG A 176 7.77 4.11 -4.28
CA ARG A 176 6.84 4.65 -5.28
C ARG A 176 6.98 3.95 -6.63
N ARG A 177 8.21 3.78 -7.12
CA ARG A 177 8.49 3.13 -8.41
C ARG A 177 8.11 1.65 -8.38
N ALA A 178 8.51 0.94 -7.33
CA ALA A 178 8.29 -0.49 -7.18
C ALA A 178 6.79 -0.83 -7.12
N LEU A 179 6.06 -0.15 -6.22
CA LEU A 179 4.62 -0.34 -6.07
C LEU A 179 3.85 0.09 -7.33
N ARG A 180 4.21 1.22 -7.96
CA ARG A 180 3.56 1.68 -9.20
C ARG A 180 3.63 0.63 -10.30
N HIS A 181 4.80 0.04 -10.49
CA HIS A 181 4.99 -1.02 -11.48
C HIS A 181 4.14 -2.26 -11.16
N ARG A 182 4.17 -2.74 -9.92
CA ARG A 182 3.47 -3.97 -9.49
C ARG A 182 1.95 -3.83 -9.59
N VAL A 183 1.40 -2.74 -9.07
CA VAL A 183 -0.03 -2.43 -9.14
C VAL A 183 -0.48 -2.31 -10.59
N MET A 184 0.31 -1.65 -11.45
CA MET A 184 -0.01 -1.49 -12.87
C MET A 184 -0.07 -2.85 -13.59
N VAL A 185 0.96 -3.69 -13.44
CA VAL A 185 0.99 -5.05 -14.02
C VAL A 185 -0.20 -5.88 -13.54
N SER A 186 -0.50 -5.83 -12.24
CA SER A 186 -1.63 -6.55 -11.65
C SER A 186 -2.97 -6.06 -12.18
N SER A 187 -3.15 -4.74 -12.30
CA SER A 187 -4.36 -4.11 -12.84
C SER A 187 -4.57 -4.48 -14.31
N VAL A 188 -3.52 -4.45 -15.13
CA VAL A 188 -3.60 -4.82 -16.55
C VAL A 188 -4.01 -6.28 -16.68
N ARG A 189 -3.36 -7.19 -15.93
CA ARG A 189 -3.72 -8.61 -15.93
C ARG A 189 -5.18 -8.83 -15.55
N GLN A 190 -5.67 -8.13 -14.53
CA GLN A 190 -7.08 -8.21 -14.14
C GLN A 190 -8.04 -7.70 -15.22
N ALA A 191 -7.70 -6.62 -15.92
CA ALA A 191 -8.51 -6.10 -17.01
C ALA A 191 -8.59 -7.11 -18.18
N VAL A 192 -7.46 -7.71 -18.56
CA VAL A 192 -7.40 -8.72 -19.62
C VAL A 192 -8.14 -10.00 -19.22
N CYS A 193 -7.87 -10.54 -18.03
CA CYS A 193 -8.56 -11.73 -17.54
C CYS A 193 -10.08 -11.49 -17.40
N GLY A 194 -10.48 -10.31 -16.92
CA GLY A 194 -11.88 -9.92 -16.81
C GLY A 194 -12.58 -9.90 -18.18
N LEU A 195 -11.93 -9.31 -19.19
CA LEU A 195 -12.45 -9.26 -20.56
C LEU A 195 -12.66 -10.67 -21.15
N LEU A 196 -11.68 -11.56 -20.96
CA LEU A 196 -11.74 -12.93 -21.46
C LEU A 196 -12.80 -13.77 -20.73
N ALA A 197 -12.93 -13.61 -19.41
CA ALA A 197 -13.83 -14.44 -18.60
C ALA A 197 -15.32 -14.10 -18.77
N SER A 198 -15.68 -12.82 -18.98
CA SER A 198 -17.10 -12.42 -19.03
C SER A 198 -17.80 -12.65 -20.37
N GLY A 199 -17.08 -13.02 -21.44
CA GLY A 199 -17.59 -12.96 -22.81
C GLY A 199 -17.81 -11.50 -23.25
N GLY A 200 -17.41 -11.16 -24.47
CA GLY A 200 -17.24 -9.75 -24.89
C GLY A 200 -18.43 -8.81 -24.63
N ALA A 201 -19.67 -9.32 -24.70
CA ALA A 201 -20.88 -8.52 -24.52
C ALA A 201 -21.17 -8.12 -23.05
N VAL A 202 -20.98 -9.03 -22.08
CA VAL A 202 -21.21 -8.72 -20.64
C VAL A 202 -20.06 -7.88 -20.10
N ALA A 203 -18.84 -8.11 -20.59
CA ALA A 203 -17.66 -7.29 -20.31
C ALA A 203 -17.91 -5.82 -20.66
N ALA A 204 -18.45 -5.58 -21.87
CA ALA A 204 -18.71 -4.24 -22.39
C ALA A 204 -19.76 -3.49 -21.55
N GLN A 205 -20.86 -4.15 -21.15
CA GLN A 205 -21.86 -3.52 -20.28
C GLN A 205 -21.31 -3.20 -18.88
N TYR A 206 -20.51 -4.09 -18.29
CA TYR A 206 -19.90 -3.86 -16.97
C TYR A 206 -18.84 -2.75 -17.00
N LEU A 207 -17.98 -2.74 -18.02
CA LEU A 207 -17.01 -1.66 -18.27
C LEU A 207 -17.73 -0.32 -18.50
N GLY A 208 -18.82 -0.32 -19.27
CA GLY A 208 -19.64 0.88 -19.50
C GLY A 208 -20.20 1.47 -18.21
N LYS A 209 -20.76 0.65 -17.31
CA LYS A 209 -21.24 1.12 -15.99
C LYS A 209 -20.12 1.72 -15.14
N LYS A 210 -18.91 1.14 -15.19
CA LYS A 210 -17.73 1.66 -14.49
C LYS A 210 -17.21 2.97 -15.09
N MET A 211 -17.14 3.07 -16.41
CA MET A 211 -16.75 4.29 -17.11
C MET A 211 -17.76 5.42 -16.84
N ALA A 212 -19.06 5.13 -16.84
CA ALA A 212 -20.10 6.09 -16.49
C ALA A 212 -20.01 6.57 -15.03
N LYS A 213 -19.52 5.73 -14.11
CA LYS A 213 -19.24 6.13 -12.73
C LYS A 213 -18.00 7.03 -12.66
N ALA A 214 -16.92 6.66 -13.34
CA ALA A 214 -15.68 7.44 -13.39
C ALA A 214 -15.88 8.81 -14.07
N TRP A 215 -16.79 8.90 -15.05
CA TRP A 215 -17.11 10.16 -15.73
C TRP A 215 -17.97 11.08 -14.85
N ARG A 216 -18.96 10.53 -14.13
CA ARG A 216 -19.76 11.30 -13.16
C ARG A 216 -18.94 11.91 -12.02
N SER A 217 -17.83 11.28 -11.63
CA SER A 217 -16.90 11.86 -10.64
C SER A 217 -15.91 12.89 -11.24
N ARG A 218 -15.99 13.20 -12.54
CA ARG A 218 -15.09 14.14 -13.24
C ARG A 218 -15.77 15.44 -13.66
N VAL A 219 -17.09 15.46 -13.71
CA VAL A 219 -17.86 16.66 -13.98
C VAL A 219 -18.03 17.39 -12.63
N PRO A 220 -17.63 18.68 -12.54
CA PRO A 220 -17.74 19.47 -11.32
C PRO A 220 -19.19 19.68 -10.88
#